data_AF-A0A844E6G3-F1
#
_entry.id   AF-A0A844E6G3-F1
#
_cell.length_a   1.000
_cell.length_b   1.000
_cell.length_c   1.000
_cell.angle_alpha   90.00
_cell.angle_beta   90.00
_cell.angle_gamma   90.00
#
_symmetry.space_group_name_H-M   'P 1'
#
loop_
_entity.id
_entity.type
_entity.pdbx_description
1 polymer ?
#
loop_
_entity_poly.entity_id
_entity_poly.type
_entity_poly.pdbx_seq_one_letter_code
_entity_poly.pdbx_strand_id
1 'polypeptide(L)'
;MSFTDKLDALMAEKGINKSILSKESGIPYTTIAGFYTKGTDNVKLSTLKKLSTYFDCSIDFLADEEVPSTMAAHLDGKDFTEEQWSRIKSFADFIKLENNK
;
A
#
# COMPACT_ATOMS: atom_id res chain seq x y z
N MET A 1 -12.08 -2.17 -3.83
CA MET A 1 -11.46 -3.48 -3.50
C MET A 1 -11.69 -3.75 -2.04
N SER A 2 -12.10 -4.95 -1.64
CA SER A 2 -12.23 -5.26 -0.22
C SER A 2 -10.86 -5.38 0.45
N PHE A 3 -10.80 -5.18 1.77
CA PHE A 3 -9.57 -5.36 2.56
C PHE A 3 -8.91 -6.73 2.32
N THR A 4 -9.72 -7.79 2.22
CA THR A 4 -9.22 -9.16 1.96
C THR A 4 -8.63 -9.30 0.56
N ASP A 5 -9.19 -8.62 -0.46
CA ASP A 5 -8.63 -8.63 -1.82
C ASP A 5 -7.26 -7.96 -1.85
N LYS A 6 -7.12 -6.82 -1.14
CA LYS A 6 -5.83 -6.12 -1.01
C LYS A 6 -4.79 -7.00 -0.30
N LEU A 7 -5.21 -7.69 0.75
CA LEU A 7 -4.35 -8.60 1.49
C LEU A 7 -3.90 -9.77 0.61
N ASP A 8 -4.81 -10.35 -0.18
CA ASP A 8 -4.50 -11.42 -1.12
C ASP A 8 -3.54 -10.95 -2.23
N ALA A 9 -3.72 -9.74 -2.76
CA ALA A 9 -2.81 -9.14 -3.74
C ALA A 9 -1.40 -8.96 -3.17
N LEU A 10 -1.28 -8.39 -1.96
CA LEU A 10 0.00 -8.20 -1.28
C LEU A 10 0.69 -9.53 -0.93
N MET A 11 -0.08 -10.55 -0.55
CA MET A 11 0.44 -11.90 -0.33
C MET A 11 0.92 -12.54 -1.63
N ALA A 12 0.20 -12.36 -2.73
CA ALA A 12 0.59 -12.85 -4.05
C ALA A 12 1.87 -12.17 -4.57
N GLU A 13 2.00 -10.86 -4.38
CA GLU A 13 3.20 -10.09 -4.75
C GLU A 13 4.44 -10.58 -4.00
N LYS A 14 4.31 -10.87 -2.70
CA LYS A 14 5.40 -11.45 -1.89
C LYS A 14 5.56 -12.97 -2.05
N GLY A 15 4.65 -13.66 -2.74
CA GLY A 15 4.66 -15.11 -2.89
C GLY A 15 4.46 -15.88 -1.58
N ILE A 16 3.77 -15.29 -0.60
CA ILE A 16 3.55 -15.87 0.73
C ILE A 16 2.10 -16.35 0.91
N ASN A 17 1.89 -17.21 1.90
CA ASN A 17 0.56 -17.66 2.29
C ASN A 17 0.16 -17.10 3.67
N LYS A 18 -1.11 -17.28 4.05
CA LYS A 18 -1.66 -16.81 5.35
C LYS A 18 -0.91 -17.34 6.58
N SER A 19 -0.32 -18.54 6.48
CA SER A 19 0.49 -19.12 7.58
C SER A 19 1.84 -18.41 7.71
N ILE A 20 2.50 -18.13 6.59
CA ILE A 20 3.75 -17.36 6.56
C ILE A 20 3.47 -15.94 7.04
N LEU A 21 2.44 -15.29 6.51
CA LEU A 21 2.01 -13.97 6.96
C LEU A 21 1.79 -13.94 8.48
N SER A 22 1.15 -14.95 9.06
CA SER A 22 0.97 -15.05 10.51
C SER A 22 2.28 -15.05 11.29
N LYS A 23 3.25 -15.87 10.85
CA LYS A 23 4.55 -16.00 11.50
C LYS A 23 5.37 -14.72 11.39
N GLU A 24 5.42 -14.15 10.19
CA GLU A 24 6.25 -12.99 9.87
C GLU A 24 5.68 -11.68 10.43
N SER A 25 4.36 -11.48 10.35
CA SER A 25 3.70 -10.27 10.88
C SER A 25 3.51 -10.31 12.39
N GLY A 26 3.71 -11.46 13.04
CA GLY A 26 3.41 -11.67 14.46
C GLY A 26 1.92 -11.48 14.78
N ILE A 27 1.04 -11.78 13.81
CA ILE A 27 -0.41 -11.76 13.95
C ILE A 27 -0.88 -13.22 14.04
N PRO A 28 -1.69 -13.60 15.04
CA PRO A 28 -2.20 -14.97 15.14
C PRO A 28 -2.96 -15.39 13.89
N TYR A 29 -2.75 -16.63 13.44
CA TYR A 29 -3.41 -17.19 12.26
C TYR A 29 -4.94 -17.09 12.35
N THR A 30 -5.49 -17.29 13.55
CA THR A 30 -6.93 -17.15 13.82
C THR A 30 -7.45 -15.75 13.56
N THR A 31 -6.63 -14.71 13.76
CA THR A 31 -6.97 -13.33 13.43
C THR A 31 -6.97 -13.11 11.93
N ILE A 32 -5.96 -13.62 11.21
CA ILE A 32 -5.90 -13.53 9.74
C ILE A 32 -7.08 -14.27 9.11
N ALA A 33 -7.34 -15.51 9.54
CA ALA A 33 -8.51 -16.28 9.09
C ALA A 33 -9.83 -15.60 9.47
N GLY A 34 -9.85 -14.87 10.59
CA GLY A 34 -10.98 -14.05 11.04
C GLY A 34 -11.38 -12.98 10.01
N PHE A 35 -10.42 -12.37 9.31
CA PHE A 35 -10.71 -11.36 8.29
C PHE A 35 -11.57 -11.90 7.14
N TYR A 36 -11.35 -13.15 6.74
CA TYR A 36 -12.08 -13.80 5.64
C TYR A 36 -13.44 -14.39 6.05
N THR A 37 -13.67 -14.57 7.35
CA THR A 37 -14.86 -15.28 7.86
C THR A 37 -15.84 -14.38 8.58
N LYS A 38 -15.33 -13.41 9.36
CA LYS A 38 -16.11 -12.50 10.20
C LYS A 38 -16.14 -11.06 9.67
N GLY A 39 -15.42 -10.79 8.59
CA GLY A 39 -15.24 -9.44 8.06
C GLY A 39 -14.18 -8.62 8.81
N THR A 40 -14.03 -7.37 8.39
CA THR A 40 -12.93 -6.49 8.79
C THR A 40 -13.38 -5.31 9.65
N ASP A 41 -14.64 -5.29 10.08
CA ASP A 41 -15.23 -4.19 10.85
C ASP A 41 -14.56 -3.96 12.22
N ASN A 42 -13.98 -5.03 12.81
CA ASN A 42 -13.39 -5.00 14.15
C ASN A 42 -11.87 -5.16 14.15
N VAL A 43 -11.20 -4.86 13.03
CA VAL A 43 -9.74 -4.95 12.97
C VAL A 43 -9.13 -3.89 13.88
N LYS A 44 -8.31 -4.33 14.84
CA LYS A 44 -7.58 -3.41 15.73
C LYS A 44 -6.51 -2.64 14.95
N LEU A 45 -6.36 -1.36 15.28
CA LEU A 45 -5.31 -0.50 14.72
C LEU A 45 -3.91 -1.07 14.94
N SER A 46 -3.67 -1.75 16.06
CA SER A 46 -2.41 -2.47 16.32
C SER A 46 -2.13 -3.58 15.31
N THR A 47 -3.16 -4.27 14.82
CA THR A 47 -3.04 -5.30 13.79
C THR A 47 -2.79 -4.68 12.41
N LEU A 48 -3.51 -3.60 12.09
CA LEU A 48 -3.27 -2.83 10.86
C LEU A 48 -1.84 -2.30 10.81
N LYS A 49 -1.32 -1.76 11.90
CA LYS A 49 0.09 -1.31 12.01
C LYS A 49 1.08 -2.43 11.71
N LYS A 50 0.85 -3.63 12.23
CA LYS A 50 1.72 -4.78 11.95
C LYS A 50 1.70 -5.17 10.47
N LEU A 51 0.51 -5.17 9.86
CA LEU A 51 0.36 -5.45 8.43
C LEU A 51 1.02 -4.36 7.58
N SER A 52 0.78 -3.09 7.91
CA SER A 52 1.32 -1.94 7.19
C SER A 52 2.84 -1.92 7.23
N THR A 53 3.45 -2.20 8.40
CA THR A 53 4.90 -2.36 8.52
C THR A 53 5.43 -3.58 7.78
N TYR A 54 4.70 -4.69 7.77
CA TYR A 54 5.15 -5.91 7.08
C TYR A 54 5.10 -5.79 5.55
N PHE A 55 4.08 -5.12 5.03
CA PHE A 55 3.87 -4.93 3.60
C PHE A 55 4.45 -3.62 3.07
N ASP A 56 5.06 -2.80 3.93
CA ASP A 56 5.58 -1.48 3.58
C ASP A 56 4.53 -0.61 2.88
N CYS A 57 3.32 -0.56 3.46
CA CYS A 57 2.20 0.18 2.91
C CYS A 57 1.54 1.06 3.98
N SER A 58 0.75 2.03 3.55
CA SER A 58 0.00 2.90 4.47
C SER A 58 -1.19 2.15 5.09
N ILE A 59 -1.52 2.48 6.34
CA ILE A 59 -2.72 1.94 7.01
C ILE A 59 -3.98 2.34 6.23
N ASP A 60 -4.02 3.57 5.73
CA ASP A 60 -5.12 4.07 4.89
C ASP A 60 -5.25 3.26 3.61
N PHE A 61 -4.15 2.81 3.00
CA PHE A 61 -4.23 1.93 1.82
C PHE A 61 -4.92 0.60 2.14
N LEU A 62 -4.71 0.05 3.34
CA LEU A 62 -5.37 -1.18 3.75
C LEU A 62 -6.84 -0.93 4.11
N ALA A 63 -7.14 0.17 4.81
CA ALA A 63 -8.46 0.45 5.39
C ALA A 63 -9.45 1.10 4.41
N ASP A 64 -8.97 1.95 3.51
CA ASP A 64 -9.81 2.67 2.55
C ASP A 64 -10.24 1.74 1.43
N GLU A 65 -11.43 1.94 0.84
CA GLU A 65 -11.86 1.20 -0.35
C GLU A 65 -11.40 1.88 -1.64
N GLU A 66 -11.08 3.18 -1.55
CA GLU A 66 -10.57 3.96 -2.67
C GLU A 66 -9.11 3.63 -2.94
N VAL A 67 -8.81 3.29 -4.19
CA VAL A 67 -7.44 3.20 -4.68
C VAL A 67 -7.08 4.61 -5.14
N PRO A 68 -5.97 5.21 -4.68
CA PRO A 68 -5.59 6.53 -5.14
C PRO A 68 -5.50 6.53 -6.67
N SER A 69 -6.32 7.37 -7.32
CA SER A 69 -6.35 7.53 -8.78
C SER A 69 -5.11 8.24 -9.32
N THR A 70 -4.26 8.73 -8.42
CA THR A 70 -3.01 9.43 -8.72
C THR A 70 -1.83 8.54 -8.33
N MET A 71 -0.87 8.40 -9.25
CA MET A 71 0.39 7.72 -8.98
C MET A 71 1.27 8.64 -8.14
N ALA A 72 1.32 8.41 -6.83
CA ALA A 72 2.17 9.14 -5.90
C ALA A 72 3.48 8.38 -5.70
N ALA A 73 4.61 9.03 -5.94
CA ALA A 73 5.92 8.51 -5.57
C ALA A 73 6.30 9.10 -4.21
N HIS A 74 6.60 8.25 -3.22
CA HIS A 74 7.19 8.70 -1.96
C HIS A 74 8.67 9.00 -2.20
N LEU A 75 8.93 10.23 -2.62
CA LEU A 75 10.28 10.75 -2.74
C LEU A 75 10.65 11.33 -1.38
N ASP A 76 11.48 10.63 -0.63
CA ASP A 76 12.13 11.23 0.52
C ASP A 76 12.94 12.41 -0.04
N GLY A 77 12.84 13.60 0.56
CA GLY A 77 13.44 14.84 0.03
C GLY A 77 14.97 14.83 -0.17
N LYS A 78 15.61 13.65 -0.07
CA LYS A 78 17.01 13.33 -0.37
C LYS A 78 17.22 12.57 -1.67
N ASP A 79 16.16 12.10 -2.34
CA ASP A 79 16.27 11.28 -3.56
C ASP A 79 16.83 12.08 -4.75
N PHE A 80 16.59 13.39 -4.78
CA PHE A 80 16.98 14.27 -5.88
C PHE A 80 17.43 15.65 -5.37
N THR A 81 18.43 16.20 -6.05
CA THR A 81 18.88 17.59 -5.87
C THR A 81 17.84 18.58 -6.40
N GLU A 82 17.92 19.86 -5.98
CA GLU A 82 17.01 20.92 -6.46
C GLU A 82 17.02 21.05 -7.99
N GLU A 83 18.18 20.86 -8.62
CA GLU A 83 18.34 20.89 -10.09
C GLU A 83 17.60 19.73 -10.77
N GLN A 84 17.69 18.53 -10.20
CA GLN A 84 17.00 17.35 -10.72
C GLN A 84 15.48 17.49 -10.56
N TRP A 85 15.00 18.04 -9.44
CA TRP A 85 13.59 18.36 -9.23
C TRP A 85 13.06 19.38 -10.24
N SER A 86 13.82 20.44 -10.51
CA SER A 86 13.47 21.43 -11.53
C SER A 86 13.29 20.77 -12.89
N ARG A 87 14.21 19.89 -13.28
CA ARG A 87 14.15 19.16 -14.55
C ARG A 87 12.95 18.21 -14.65
N ILE A 88 12.64 17.47 -13.57
CA ILE A 88 11.46 16.59 -13.51
C ILE A 88 10.18 17.41 -13.67
N LYS A 89 10.07 18.56 -13.01
CA LYS A 89 8.90 19.44 -13.11
C LYS A 89 8.71 19.98 -14.53
N SER A 90 9.78 20.48 -15.16
CA SER A 90 9.73 20.94 -16.55
C SER A 90 9.31 19.84 -17.52
N PHE A 91 9.75 18.61 -17.30
CA PHE A 91 9.35 17.46 -18.12
C PHE A 91 7.86 17.12 -17.96
N ALA A 92 7.37 17.11 -16.72
CA ALA A 92 5.94 16.87 -16.45
C ALA A 92 5.04 17.93 -17.11
N ASP A 93 5.44 19.20 -17.09
CA ASP A 93 4.69 20.29 -17.74
C ASP A 93 4.73 20.17 -19.27
N PHE A 94 5.85 19.75 -19.85
CA PHE A 94 5.98 19.50 -21.29
C PHE A 94 4.99 18.42 -21.78
N ILE A 95 4.94 17.27 -21.09
CA ILE A 95 4.04 16.16 -21.45
C ILE A 95 2.56 16.56 -21.33
N LYS A 96 2.20 17.35 -20.30
CA LYS A 96 0.83 17.89 -20.17
C LYS A 96 0.44 18.78 -21.34
N LEU A 97 1.39 19.53 -21.91
CA LEU A 97 1.17 20.37 -23.08
C LEU A 97 0.97 19.53 -24.36
N GLU A 98 1.69 18.41 -24.48
CA GLU A 98 1.54 17.47 -25.61
C GLU A 98 0.15 16.83 -25.66
N ASN A 99 -0.38 16.39 -24.51
CA ASN A 99 -1.70 15.75 -24.43
C ASN A 99 -2.89 16.71 -24.57
N ASN A 100 -2.65 18.02 -24.60
CA ASN A 100 -3.68 19.06 -24.69
C ASN A 100 -3.74 19.72 -26.09
N LYS A 101 -3.10 19.08 -27.09
CA LYS A 101 -3.19 19.40 -28.52
C LYS A 101 -4.00 18.33 -29.24
#